data_AF-A0A929EHH4-F1
#
_entry.id   AF-A0A929EHH4-F1
#
_cell.length_a   1.000
_cell.length_b   1.000
_cell.length_c   1.000
_cell.angle_alpha   90.00
_cell.angle_beta   90.00
_cell.angle_gamma   90.00
#
_symmetry.space_group_name_H-M   'P 1'
#
loop_
_entity.id
_entity.type
_entity.pdbx_description
1 polymer ?
#
loop_
_entity_poly.entity_id
_entity_poly.type
_entity_poly.pdbx_seq_one_letter_code
_entity_poly.pdbx_strand_id
1 'polypeptide(L)'
;MDKSFLYALLTALIWGFAPALEKMGLSGKIDPYAAVVIRNIPVAVIGLAGLFFVGRIGSITEIETKTLLFLVAGGLVAGLAGQYTFYAALKGGHPSVVVPVTATYPLVAMVISILFLGDSFTWQKLAGVLLVVGGVILLK
;
A
#
# COMPACT_ATOMS: atom_id res chain seq x y z
N MET A 1 -1.13 -0.88 24.63
CA MET A 1 -1.22 -0.93 23.15
C MET A 1 -0.27 0.13 22.62
N ASP A 2 0.67 -0.24 21.75
CA ASP A 2 1.66 0.71 21.20
C ASP A 2 0.95 1.77 20.31
N LYS A 3 1.46 3.01 20.30
CA LYS A 3 0.95 4.09 19.44
C LYS A 3 0.96 3.68 17.98
N SER A 4 1.99 2.96 17.55
CA SER A 4 2.12 2.43 16.18
C SER A 4 0.95 1.51 15.80
N PHE A 5 0.50 0.69 16.75
CA PHE A 5 -0.64 -0.21 16.53
C PHE A 5 -1.95 0.57 16.41
N LEU A 6 -2.13 1.63 17.21
CA LEU A 6 -3.31 2.51 17.08
C LEU A 6 -3.34 3.20 15.71
N TYR A 7 -2.21 3.71 15.23
CA TYR A 7 -2.12 4.28 13.88
C TYR A 7 -2.44 3.25 12.80
N ALA A 8 -1.97 2.01 12.93
CA ALA A 8 -2.28 0.94 11.97
C ALA A 8 -3.78 0.61 11.92
N LEU A 9 -4.47 0.60 13.07
CA LEU A 9 -5.93 0.42 13.11
C LEU A 9 -6.68 1.57 12.44
N LEU A 10 -6.27 2.81 12.70
CA LEU A 10 -6.84 3.99 12.03
C LEU A 10 -6.60 3.95 10.51
N THR A 11 -5.41 3.53 10.08
CA THR A 11 -5.11 3.32 8.66
C THR A 11 -6.04 2.27 8.07
N ALA A 12 -6.26 1.13 8.73
CA ALA A 12 -7.16 0.09 8.23
C ALA A 12 -8.60 0.61 8.05
N LEU A 13 -9.09 1.42 8.99
CA LEU A 13 -10.41 2.06 8.88
C LEU A 13 -10.49 3.03 7.69
N ILE A 14 -9.51 3.93 7.55
CA ILE A 14 -9.49 4.92 6.46
C ILE A 14 -9.33 4.24 5.10
N TRP A 15 -8.43 3.26 5.00
CA TRP A 15 -8.16 2.56 3.76
C TRP A 15 -9.29 1.62 3.34
N GLY A 16 -10.14 1.18 4.26
CA GLY A 16 -11.31 0.35 3.92
C GLY A 16 -12.26 1.00 2.90
N PHE A 17 -12.32 2.33 2.84
CA PHE A 17 -13.14 3.06 1.88
C PHE A 17 -12.51 3.15 0.47
N ALA A 18 -11.17 3.10 0.39
CA ALA A 18 -10.45 3.39 -0.85
C ALA A 18 -10.80 2.43 -2.00
N PRO A 19 -10.80 1.10 -1.82
CA PRO A 19 -11.11 0.18 -2.92
C PRO A 19 -12.51 0.37 -3.51
N ALA A 20 -13.49 0.79 -2.71
CA ALA A 20 -14.83 1.09 -3.20
C ALA A 20 -14.83 2.32 -4.11
N LEU A 21 -14.18 3.41 -3.68
CA LEU A 21 -14.01 4.62 -4.49
C LEU A 21 -13.21 4.34 -5.78
N GLU A 22 -12.13 3.57 -5.67
CA GLU A 22 -11.27 3.19 -6.80
C GLU A 22 -12.03 2.31 -7.80
N LYS A 23 -12.82 1.33 -7.33
CA LYS A 23 -13.69 0.52 -8.19
C LYS A 23 -14.71 1.37 -8.94
N MET A 24 -15.36 2.33 -8.26
CA MET A 24 -16.29 3.26 -8.89
C MET A 24 -15.59 4.13 -9.96
N GLY A 25 -14.40 4.64 -9.67
CA GLY A 25 -13.59 5.40 -10.64
C GLY A 25 -13.13 4.57 -11.84
N LEU A 26 -12.89 3.27 -11.65
CA LEU A 26 -12.49 2.33 -12.70
C LEU A 26 -13.65 1.78 -13.55
N SER A 27 -14.91 2.10 -13.20
CA SER A 27 -16.10 1.56 -13.87
C SER A 27 -16.26 1.99 -15.34
N GLY A 28 -15.56 3.05 -15.77
CA GLY A 28 -15.54 3.53 -17.14
C GLY A 28 -14.47 2.90 -18.05
N LYS A 29 -14.26 3.50 -19.22
CA LYS A 29 -13.20 3.12 -20.18
C LYS A 29 -11.81 3.67 -19.81
N ILE A 30 -11.54 3.89 -18.52
CA ILE A 30 -10.24 4.37 -18.07
C ILE A 30 -9.23 3.24 -18.08
N ASP A 31 -8.05 3.47 -18.66
CA ASP A 31 -6.95 2.53 -18.58
C ASP A 31 -6.41 2.47 -17.12
N PRO A 32 -6.14 1.28 -16.54
CA PRO A 32 -5.61 1.17 -15.18
C PRO A 32 -4.35 2.00 -14.94
N TYR A 33 -3.44 2.08 -15.92
CA TYR A 33 -2.22 2.86 -15.82
C TYR A 33 -2.52 4.36 -15.78
N ALA A 34 -3.46 4.83 -16.61
CA ALA A 34 -3.92 6.21 -16.57
C ALA A 34 -4.56 6.55 -15.21
N ALA A 35 -5.34 5.63 -14.62
CA ALA A 35 -5.93 5.81 -13.29
C ALA A 35 -4.87 5.94 -12.18
N VAL A 36 -3.75 5.20 -12.26
CA VAL A 36 -2.61 5.35 -11.33
C VAL A 36 -2.04 6.78 -11.40
N VAL A 37 -1.77 7.28 -12.61
CA VAL A 37 -1.22 8.62 -12.79
C VAL A 37 -2.17 9.69 -12.27
N ILE A 38 -3.46 9.62 -12.67
CA ILE A 38 -4.48 10.61 -12.29
C ILE A 38 -4.64 10.70 -10.78
N ARG A 39 -4.61 9.59 -10.04
CA ARG A 39 -4.76 9.63 -8.57
C ARG A 39 -3.54 10.23 -7.85
N ASN A 40 -2.34 10.04 -8.40
CA ASN A 40 -1.11 10.44 -7.72
C ASN A 40 -0.86 11.95 -7.82
N ILE A 41 -1.36 12.61 -8.88
CA ILE A 41 -1.22 14.06 -9.08
C ILE A 41 -1.79 14.86 -7.89
N PRO A 42 -3.08 14.74 -7.51
CA PRO A 42 -3.64 15.52 -6.40
C PRO A 42 -2.98 15.16 -5.07
N VAL A 43 -2.59 13.89 -4.86
CA VAL A 43 -1.87 13.46 -3.65
C VAL A 43 -0.52 14.19 -3.53
N ALA A 44 0.25 14.25 -4.62
CA ALA A 44 1.53 14.96 -4.63
C ALA A 44 1.36 16.47 -4.40
N VAL A 45 0.38 17.10 -5.07
CA VAL A 45 0.11 18.54 -4.94
C VAL A 45 -0.31 18.88 -3.51
N ILE A 46 -1.29 18.16 -2.95
CA ILE A 46 -1.80 18.41 -1.60
C ILE A 46 -0.73 18.10 -0.54
N GLY A 47 0.06 17.04 -0.73
CA GLY A 47 1.17 16.69 0.17
C GLY A 47 2.25 17.78 0.20
N LEU A 48 2.66 18.30 -0.96
CA LEU A 48 3.61 19.41 -1.05
C LEU A 48 3.04 20.70 -0.44
N ALA A 49 1.78 21.02 -0.71
CA ALA A 49 1.12 22.16 -0.09
C ALA A 49 1.08 22.03 1.44
N GLY A 50 0.78 20.84 1.95
CA GLY A 50 0.81 20.55 3.40
C GLY A 50 2.18 20.79 4.02
N LEU A 51 3.26 20.32 3.38
CA LEU A 51 4.64 20.57 3.85
C LEU A 51 4.99 22.06 3.84
N PHE A 52 4.53 22.80 2.84
CA PHE A 52 4.68 24.24 2.77
C PHE A 52 3.96 24.93 3.94
N PHE A 53 2.68 24.63 4.17
CA PHE A 53 1.89 25.26 5.25
C PHE A 53 2.39 24.93 6.66
N VAL A 54 2.95 23.75 6.87
CA VAL A 54 3.54 23.34 8.16
C VAL A 54 4.98 23.89 8.32
N GLY A 55 5.52 24.58 7.31
CA GLY A 55 6.87 25.15 7.35
C GLY A 55 7.99 24.10 7.30
N ARG A 56 7.72 22.92 6.72
CA ARG A 56 8.63 21.75 6.71
C ARG A 56 9.12 21.40 5.32
N ILE A 57 9.02 22.31 4.35
CA ILE A 57 9.43 22.04 2.96
C ILE A 57 10.94 21.70 2.85
N GLY A 58 11.78 22.27 3.71
CA GLY A 58 13.21 21.99 3.77
C GLY A 58 13.55 20.54 4.15
N SER A 59 12.62 19.81 4.77
CA SER A 59 12.83 18.40 5.12
C SER A 59 13.03 17.50 3.90
N ILE A 60 12.53 17.89 2.72
CA ILE A 60 12.75 17.16 1.46
C ILE A 60 14.21 17.25 1.01
N THR A 61 14.84 18.41 1.20
CA THR A 61 16.22 18.66 0.75
C THR A 61 17.28 18.09 1.70
N GLU A 62 16.89 17.75 2.93
CA GLU A 62 17.77 17.18 3.95
C GLU A 62 17.88 15.64 3.86
N ILE A 63 17.16 15.01 2.92
CA ILE A 63 17.12 13.56 2.79
C ILE A 63 18.44 13.03 2.22
N GLU A 64 19.05 12.08 2.93
CA GLU A 64 20.23 11.34 2.46
C GLU A 64 19.93 10.59 1.14
N THR A 65 20.88 10.59 0.20
CA THR A 65 20.74 9.92 -1.10
C THR A 65 20.31 8.46 -0.99
N LYS A 66 20.86 7.71 -0.02
CA LYS A 66 20.50 6.30 0.20
C LYS A 66 19.01 6.16 0.57
N THR A 67 18.53 7.00 1.48
CA THR A 67 17.11 7.04 1.88
C THR A 67 16.23 7.41 0.71
N LEU A 68 16.62 8.43 -0.07
CA LEU A 68 15.91 8.84 -1.27
C LEU A 68 15.79 7.69 -2.28
N LEU A 69 16.85 6.91 -2.51
CA LEU A 69 16.83 5.75 -3.40
C LEU A 69 15.83 4.69 -2.94
N PHE A 70 15.79 4.36 -1.65
CA PHE A 70 14.79 3.42 -1.13
C PHE A 70 13.36 3.94 -1.26
N LEU A 71 13.12 5.23 -1.03
CA LEU A 71 11.81 5.85 -1.20
C LEU A 71 11.34 5.84 -2.65
N VAL A 72 12.23 6.18 -3.59
CA VAL A 72 11.92 6.14 -5.03
C VAL A 72 11.68 4.71 -5.50
N ALA A 73 12.55 3.77 -5.13
CA ALA A 73 12.38 2.36 -5.48
C ALA A 73 11.06 1.80 -4.90
N GLY A 74 10.77 2.08 -3.63
CA GLY A 74 9.50 1.72 -2.99
C GLY A 74 8.29 2.34 -3.69
N GLY A 75 8.39 3.61 -4.10
CA GLY A 75 7.35 4.30 -4.87
C GLY A 75 7.10 3.69 -6.25
N LEU A 76 8.15 3.27 -6.96
CA LEU A 76 8.02 2.57 -8.24
C LEU A 76 7.39 1.18 -8.08
N VAL A 77 7.83 0.42 -7.07
CA VAL A 77 7.30 -0.93 -6.83
C VAL A 77 5.85 -0.88 -6.34
N ALA A 78 5.56 -0.12 -5.28
CA ALA A 78 4.23 -0.09 -4.69
C ALA A 78 3.26 0.82 -5.47
N GLY A 79 3.70 2.05 -5.77
CA GLY A 79 2.85 3.12 -6.32
C GLY A 79 2.66 3.07 -7.84
N LEU A 80 3.58 2.45 -8.59
CA LEU A 80 3.42 2.26 -10.03
C LEU A 80 3.05 0.82 -10.37
N ALA A 81 3.94 -0.15 -10.12
CA ALA A 81 3.72 -1.54 -10.53
C ALA A 81 2.60 -2.22 -9.73
N GLY A 82 2.65 -2.13 -8.40
CA GLY A 82 1.64 -2.69 -7.50
C GLY A 82 0.26 -2.05 -7.72
N GLN A 83 0.22 -0.73 -7.82
CA GLN A 83 -0.99 0.02 -8.11
C GLN A 83 -1.63 -0.35 -9.45
N TYR A 84 -0.82 -0.45 -10.51
CA TYR A 84 -1.29 -0.83 -11.84
C TYR A 84 -1.92 -2.23 -11.82
N THR A 85 -1.22 -3.21 -11.25
CA THR A 85 -1.71 -4.59 -11.17
C THR A 85 -2.94 -4.71 -10.27
N PHE A 86 -2.98 -3.97 -9.17
CA PHE A 86 -4.16 -3.87 -8.31
C PHE A 86 -5.36 -3.28 -9.06
N TYR A 87 -5.18 -2.21 -9.82
CA TYR A 87 -6.26 -1.59 -10.60
C TYR A 87 -6.71 -2.44 -11.77
N ALA A 88 -5.80 -3.14 -12.44
CA ALA A 88 -6.16 -4.11 -13.46
C ALA A 88 -7.04 -5.22 -12.88
N ALA A 89 -6.67 -5.77 -11.71
CA ALA A 89 -7.47 -6.77 -11.00
C ALA A 89 -8.81 -6.20 -10.51
N LEU A 90 -8.80 -5.01 -9.89
CA LEU A 90 -9.98 -4.37 -9.33
C LEU A 90 -10.98 -3.97 -10.42
N LYS A 91 -10.50 -3.56 -11.61
CA LYS A 91 -11.37 -3.22 -12.74
C LYS A 91 -12.19 -4.43 -13.18
N GLY A 92 -11.56 -5.59 -13.34
CA GLY A 92 -12.24 -6.84 -13.75
C GLY A 92 -12.92 -7.63 -12.63
N GLY A 93 -12.44 -7.50 -11.38
CA GLY A 93 -12.88 -8.30 -10.24
C GLY A 93 -13.79 -7.57 -9.25
N HIS A 94 -14.39 -8.31 -8.33
CA HIS A 94 -15.19 -7.72 -7.25
C HIS A 94 -14.28 -7.27 -6.09
N PRO A 95 -14.47 -6.07 -5.51
CA PRO A 95 -13.62 -5.57 -4.42
C PRO A 95 -13.53 -6.53 -3.22
N SER A 96 -14.64 -7.22 -2.88
CA SER A 96 -14.67 -8.19 -1.77
C SER A 96 -13.77 -9.41 -1.95
N VAL A 97 -13.30 -9.68 -3.18
CA VAL A 97 -12.36 -10.78 -3.48
C VAL A 97 -10.97 -10.20 -3.71
N VAL A 98 -10.85 -9.15 -4.53
CA VAL A 98 -9.56 -8.56 -4.90
C VAL A 98 -8.83 -8.01 -3.67
N VAL A 99 -9.53 -7.28 -2.78
CA VAL A 99 -8.91 -6.64 -1.62
C VAL A 99 -8.34 -7.69 -0.65
N PRO A 100 -9.11 -8.70 -0.20
CA PRO A 100 -8.55 -9.75 0.67
C PRO A 100 -7.41 -10.53 0.00
N VAL A 101 -7.51 -10.86 -1.28
CA VAL A 101 -6.41 -11.54 -2.02
C VAL A 101 -5.14 -10.72 -1.97
N THR A 102 -5.22 -9.41 -2.18
CA THR A 102 -4.04 -8.53 -2.09
C THR A 102 -3.50 -8.42 -0.67
N ALA A 103 -4.34 -8.58 0.36
CA ALA A 103 -3.93 -8.58 1.77
C ALA A 103 -3.13 -9.82 2.21
N THR A 104 -2.79 -10.74 1.28
CA THR A 104 -1.86 -11.85 1.52
C THR A 104 -0.38 -11.47 1.42
N TYR A 105 -0.07 -10.23 0.99
CA TYR A 105 1.30 -9.73 0.90
C TYR A 105 2.12 -9.81 2.21
N PRO A 106 1.56 -9.87 3.44
CA PRO A 106 2.35 -10.12 4.64
C PRO A 106 3.21 -11.39 4.58
N LEU A 107 2.83 -12.41 3.80
CA LEU A 107 3.72 -13.55 3.49
C LEU A 107 5.02 -13.09 2.85
N VAL A 108 4.91 -12.30 1.78
CA VAL A 108 6.05 -11.78 1.03
C VAL A 108 6.87 -10.84 1.91
N ALA A 109 6.20 -9.95 2.65
CA ALA A 109 6.85 -9.02 3.57
C ALA A 109 7.64 -9.76 4.67
N MET A 110 7.10 -10.83 5.24
CA MET A 110 7.81 -11.66 6.22
C MET A 110 9.08 -12.27 5.63
N VAL A 111 9.00 -12.86 4.43
CA VAL A 111 10.17 -13.44 3.75
C VAL A 111 11.24 -12.37 3.48
N ILE A 112 10.84 -11.21 2.95
CA ILE A 112 11.75 -10.09 2.69
C ILE A 112 12.36 -9.58 4.00
N SER A 113 11.58 -9.48 5.08
CA SER A 113 12.10 -9.02 6.38
C SER A 113 13.17 -9.96 6.94
N ILE A 114 12.95 -11.27 6.84
CA ILE A 114 13.94 -12.27 7.29
C ILE A 114 15.21 -12.20 6.44
N LEU A 115 15.08 -12.09 5.11
CA LEU A 115 16.22 -12.12 4.20
C LEU A 115 17.04 -10.83 4.20
N PHE A 116 16.39 -9.66 4.30
CA PHE A 116 17.02 -8.37 4.06
C PHE A 116 17.05 -7.44 5.28
N LEU A 117 16.12 -7.60 6.24
CA LEU A 117 16.04 -6.76 7.44
C LEU A 117 16.61 -7.44 8.69
N GLY A 118 16.98 -8.73 8.59
CA GLY A 118 17.59 -9.49 9.69
C GLY A 118 16.59 -9.89 10.78
N ASP A 119 15.29 -9.84 10.49
CA ASP A 119 14.25 -10.25 11.43
C ASP A 119 14.37 -11.74 11.77
N SER A 120 14.32 -12.07 13.06
CA SER A 120 14.24 -13.47 13.50
C SER A 120 12.90 -14.08 13.12
N PHE A 121 12.95 -15.24 12.48
CA PHE A 121 11.77 -16.07 12.23
C PHE A 121 11.17 -16.57 13.56
N THR A 122 9.85 -16.47 13.69
CA THR A 122 9.13 -17.05 14.84
C THR A 122 7.91 -17.83 14.37
N TRP A 123 7.63 -18.95 15.05
CA TRP A 123 6.48 -19.80 14.75
C TRP A 123 5.15 -19.06 14.92
N GLN A 124 5.09 -18.11 15.84
CA GLN A 124 3.91 -17.25 16.06
C GLN A 124 3.65 -16.33 14.87
N LYS A 125 4.70 -15.70 14.30
CA LYS A 125 4.57 -14.88 13.08
C LYS A 125 4.09 -15.73 11.92
N LEU A 126 4.69 -16.91 11.71
CA LEU A 126 4.27 -17.83 10.65
C LEU A 126 2.81 -18.24 10.81
N ALA A 127 2.39 -18.68 12.01
CA ALA A 127 1.01 -19.08 12.28
C ALA A 127 0.02 -17.94 12.00
N GLY A 128 0.33 -16.72 12.44
CA GLY A 128 -0.52 -15.55 12.17
C GLY A 128 -0.66 -15.27 10.67
N VAL A 129 0.45 -15.33 9.92
CA VAL A 129 0.41 -15.13 8.47
C VAL A 129 -0.37 -16.24 7.76
N LEU A 130 -0.20 -17.50 8.16
CA LEU A 130 -0.99 -18.62 7.62
C LEU A 130 -2.48 -18.45 7.88
N LEU A 131 -2.88 -17.95 9.05
CA LEU A 131 -4.28 -17.64 9.36
C LEU A 131 -4.85 -16.52 8.48
N VAL A 132 -4.07 -15.45 8.25
CA VAL A 132 -4.47 -14.38 7.31
C VAL A 132 -4.71 -14.95 5.92
N VAL A 133 -3.77 -15.74 5.41
CA VAL A 133 -3.84 -16.33 4.07
C VAL A 133 -4.99 -17.34 3.97
N GLY A 134 -5.14 -18.20 4.98
CA GLY A 134 -6.25 -19.15 5.06
C GLY A 134 -7.61 -18.45 5.06
N GLY A 135 -7.76 -17.37 5.83
CA GLY A 135 -8.98 -16.56 5.85
C GLY A 135 -9.30 -15.95 4.48
N VAL A 136 -8.30 -15.52 3.73
CA VAL A 136 -8.47 -15.00 2.36
C VAL A 136 -8.92 -16.10 1.38
N ILE A 137 -8.39 -17.32 1.50
CA ILE A 137 -8.80 -18.45 0.65
C ILE A 137 -10.29 -18.77 0.81
N LEU A 138 -10.87 -18.56 1.99
CA LEU A 138 -12.30 -18.75 2.24
C LEU A 138 -13.19 -17.68 1.58
N LEU A 139 -12.63 -16.54 1.18
CA LEU A 139 -13.35 -15.43 0.54
C LEU A 139 -13.35 -15.51 -1.00
N LYS A 140 -12.66 -16.52 -1.57
CA LYS A 140 -12.74 -16.87 -2.99
C LYS A 140 -14.05 -17.59 -3.28
#